data_AF-A0A848YBI8-F1
#
_entry.id   AF-A0A848YBI8-F1
#
_cell.length_a   1.000
_cell.length_b   1.000
_cell.length_c   1.000
_cell.angle_alpha   90.00
_cell.angle_beta   90.00
_cell.angle_gamma   90.00
#
_symmetry.space_group_name_H-M   'P 1'
#
loop_
_entity.id
_entity.type
_entity.pdbx_description
1 polymer ?
#
loop_
_entity_poly.entity_id
_entity_poly.type
_entity_poly.pdbx_seq_one_letter_code
_entity_poly.pdbx_strand_id
1 'polypeptide(L)'
;PEGVAADSLGASSAGGMMFPIAQAYVDHVALVSDAAITATQCWCWRNLRLASEPGGVAALAALLHGAYKPEAGERVGVVMCGANVELSKLDQLLK
;
A
#
# COMPACT_ATOMS: atom_id res chain seq x y z
N PRO A 1 2.40 -17.02 3.79
CA PRO A 1 1.61 -15.96 3.12
C PRO A 1 2.25 -15.62 1.78
N GLU A 2 1.41 -15.50 0.76
CA GLU A 2 1.82 -15.28 -0.64
C GLU A 2 1.31 -13.91 -1.10
N GLY A 3 2.02 -13.29 -2.04
CA GLY A 3 1.63 -12.02 -2.64
C GLY A 3 2.81 -11.09 -2.90
N VAL A 4 2.61 -10.07 -3.73
CA VAL A 4 3.68 -9.13 -4.14
C VAL A 4 4.26 -8.31 -2.98
N ALA A 5 3.52 -8.14 -1.89
CA ALA A 5 3.95 -7.42 -0.69
C ALA A 5 4.22 -8.37 0.50
N ALA A 6 4.44 -9.66 0.27
CA ALA A 6 4.63 -10.63 1.35
C ALA A 6 5.87 -10.36 2.22
N ASP A 7 6.88 -9.66 1.68
CA ASP A 7 8.08 -9.25 2.42
C ASP A 7 7.81 -8.23 3.53
N SER A 8 6.84 -7.34 3.31
CA SER A 8 6.58 -6.14 4.12
C SER A 8 5.23 -6.20 4.85
N LEU A 9 4.24 -6.87 4.26
CA LEU A 9 2.88 -7.03 4.79
C LEU A 9 2.47 -8.50 5.00
N GLY A 10 3.37 -9.45 4.80
CA GLY A 10 3.09 -10.89 4.92
C GLY A 10 3.13 -11.47 6.33
N ALA A 11 2.87 -10.68 7.38
CA ALA A 11 2.76 -11.27 8.72
C ALA A 11 1.52 -12.18 8.81
N SER A 12 1.66 -13.39 9.37
CA SER A 12 0.53 -14.33 9.54
C SER A 12 -0.42 -13.95 10.67
N SER A 13 0.01 -13.04 11.55
CA SER A 13 -0.79 -12.51 12.66
C SER A 13 -0.34 -11.10 13.02
N ALA A 14 -1.25 -10.31 13.59
CA ALA A 14 -0.91 -9.04 14.21
C ALA A 14 -0.25 -9.27 15.57
N GLY A 15 0.71 -8.42 15.94
CA GLY A 15 1.41 -8.52 17.22
C GLY A 15 0.49 -8.21 18.41
N GLY A 16 0.63 -8.95 19.52
CA GLY A 16 -0.25 -8.85 20.69
C GLY A 16 -0.24 -7.50 21.41
N MET A 17 0.79 -6.67 21.24
CA MET A 17 0.83 -5.31 21.79
C MET A 17 0.10 -4.29 20.89
N MET A 18 0.28 -4.39 19.57
CA MET A 18 -0.25 -3.39 18.64
C MET A 18 -1.70 -3.68 18.25
N PHE A 19 -2.10 -4.95 18.23
CA PHE A 19 -3.46 -5.33 17.81
C PHE A 19 -4.56 -4.73 18.70
N PRO A 20 -4.49 -4.76 20.04
CA PRO A 20 -5.50 -4.12 20.89
C PRO A 20 -5.59 -2.61 20.68
N ILE A 21 -4.46 -1.95 20.39
CA ILE A 21 -4.44 -0.50 20.08
C ILE A 21 -5.13 -0.26 18.73
N ALA A 22 -4.79 -1.05 17.71
CA ALA A 22 -5.45 -0.95 16.41
C ALA A 22 -6.97 -1.18 16.51
N GLN A 23 -7.42 -2.17 17.30
CA GLN A 23 -8.84 -2.41 17.53
C GLN A 23 -9.57 -1.23 18.18
N ALA A 24 -8.88 -0.43 19.00
CA ALA A 24 -9.48 0.70 19.69
C ALA A 24 -9.50 1.99 18.84
N TYR A 25 -8.58 2.15 17.89
CA TYR A 25 -8.34 3.44 17.22
C TYR A 25 -8.33 3.39 15.68
N VAL A 26 -8.35 2.21 15.05
CA VAL A 26 -8.46 2.10 13.60
C VAL A 26 -9.93 2.02 13.21
N ASP A 27 -10.42 3.05 12.53
CA ASP A 27 -11.83 3.13 12.11
C ASP A 27 -12.15 2.20 10.94
N HIS A 28 -11.16 1.90 10.08
CA HIS A 28 -11.38 1.12 8.86
C HIS A 28 -10.15 0.30 8.45
N VAL A 29 -10.40 -0.89 7.90
CA VAL A 29 -9.38 -1.74 7.28
C VAL A 29 -9.78 -1.98 5.82
N ALA A 30 -8.96 -1.49 4.89
CA ALA A 30 -9.13 -1.70 3.46
C ALA A 30 -8.19 -2.81 2.97
N LEU A 31 -8.70 -3.67 2.09
CA LEU A 31 -7.91 -4.69 1.40
C LEU A 31 -7.67 -4.27 -0.04
N VAL A 32 -6.48 -4.55 -0.56
CA VAL A 32 -6.09 -4.28 -1.94
C VAL A 32 -5.52 -5.54 -2.57
N SER A 33 -5.71 -5.69 -3.88
CA SER A 33 -5.14 -6.80 -4.64
C SER A 33 -3.69 -6.52 -5.04
N ASP A 34 -2.92 -7.56 -5.30
CA ASP A 34 -1.56 -7.47 -5.87
C ASP A 34 -1.52 -6.67 -7.18
N ALA A 35 -2.56 -6.79 -8.00
CA ALA A 35 -2.70 -6.01 -9.24
C ALA A 35 -2.88 -4.51 -8.95
N ALA A 36 -3.64 -4.15 -7.92
CA ALA A 36 -3.78 -2.75 -7.50
C ALA A 36 -2.46 -2.19 -6.94
N ILE A 37 -1.73 -3.00 -6.16
CA ILE A 37 -0.41 -2.62 -5.62
C ILE A 37 0.57 -2.32 -6.77
N THR A 38 0.75 -3.26 -7.70
CA THR A 38 1.72 -3.10 -8.81
C THR A 38 1.32 -1.97 -9.76
N ALA A 39 0.03 -1.82 -10.09
CA ALA A 39 -0.46 -0.68 -10.86
C ALA A 39 -0.16 0.66 -10.17
N THR A 40 -0.29 0.72 -8.84
CA THR A 40 0.01 1.91 -8.04
C THR A 40 1.51 2.21 -8.01
N GLN A 41 2.40 1.21 -7.96
CA GLN A 41 3.85 1.44 -8.10
C GLN A 41 4.18 2.12 -9.43
N CYS A 42 3.60 1.64 -10.53
CA CYS A 42 3.77 2.26 -11.85
C CYS A 42 3.20 3.68 -11.89
N TRP A 43 2.04 3.90 -11.28
CA TRP A 43 1.43 5.22 -11.17
C TRP A 43 2.32 6.19 -10.40
N CYS A 44 2.90 5.78 -9.28
CA CYS A 44 3.82 6.60 -8.47
C CYS A 44 5.04 7.04 -9.30
N TRP A 45 5.66 6.12 -10.03
CA TRP A 45 6.79 6.46 -10.88
C TRP A 45 6.39 7.42 -12.01
N ARG A 46 5.28 7.12 -12.71
CA ARG A 46 4.83 7.90 -13.86
C ARG A 46 4.39 9.32 -13.50
N ASN A 47 3.78 9.52 -12.33
CA ASN A 47 3.19 10.80 -11.94
C ASN A 47 4.01 11.58 -10.92
N LEU A 48 4.69 10.89 -10.00
CA LEU A 48 5.40 11.51 -8.88
C LEU A 48 6.92 11.33 -8.94
N ARG A 49 7.42 10.48 -9.86
CA ARG A 49 8.83 10.06 -9.92
C ARG A 49 9.32 9.42 -8.61
N LEU A 50 8.40 8.77 -7.90
CA LEU A 50 8.69 8.03 -6.68
C LEU A 50 8.76 6.54 -6.98
N ALA A 51 9.91 5.94 -6.71
CA ALA A 51 10.10 4.50 -6.68
C ALA A 51 9.76 4.00 -5.28
N SER A 52 8.84 3.04 -5.17
CA SER A 52 8.35 2.52 -3.90
C SER A 52 8.30 1.00 -3.92
N GLU A 53 8.52 0.38 -2.78
CA GLU A 53 8.30 -1.06 -2.61
C GLU A 53 6.78 -1.38 -2.60
N PRO A 54 6.37 -2.64 -2.81
CA PRO A 54 4.96 -3.02 -2.88
C PRO A 54 4.15 -2.64 -1.64
N GLY A 55 4.65 -2.96 -0.43
CA GLY A 55 3.99 -2.57 0.82
C GLY A 55 3.88 -1.06 1.01
N GLY A 56 4.89 -0.30 0.55
CA GLY A 56 4.96 1.15 0.65
C GLY A 56 3.86 1.91 -0.10
N VAL A 57 3.22 1.28 -1.10
CA VAL A 57 2.12 1.90 -1.86
C VAL A 57 0.73 1.37 -1.50
N ALA A 58 0.60 0.40 -0.59
CA ALA A 58 -0.68 -0.27 -0.33
C ALA A 58 -1.80 0.71 0.10
N ALA A 59 -1.47 1.70 0.94
CA ALA A 59 -2.42 2.74 1.36
C ALA A 59 -2.86 3.63 0.19
N LEU A 60 -1.95 4.00 -0.71
CA LEU A 60 -2.30 4.76 -1.91
C LEU A 60 -3.12 3.93 -2.90
N ALA A 61 -2.81 2.63 -3.02
CA ALA A 61 -3.55 1.71 -3.86
C ALA A 61 -5.01 1.61 -3.41
N ALA A 62 -5.27 1.64 -2.10
CA ALA A 62 -6.63 1.62 -1.58
C ALA A 62 -7.46 2.82 -2.07
N LEU A 63 -6.84 3.99 -2.20
CA LEU A 63 -7.48 5.19 -2.73
C LEU A 63 -7.67 5.12 -4.25
N LEU A 64 -6.59 4.86 -5.00
CA LEU A 64 -6.63 4.89 -6.46
C LEU A 64 -7.51 3.79 -7.07
N HIS A 65 -7.65 2.67 -6.37
CA HIS A 65 -8.47 1.54 -6.81
C HIS A 65 -9.80 1.42 -6.05
N GLY A 66 -10.13 2.42 -5.20
CA GLY A 66 -11.45 2.58 -4.62
C GLY A 66 -11.82 1.62 -3.49
N ALA A 67 -10.84 0.96 -2.87
CA ALA A 67 -11.02 0.22 -1.63
C ALA A 67 -11.29 1.16 -0.43
N TYR A 68 -10.77 2.38 -0.49
CA TYR A 68 -11.21 3.49 0.36
C TYR A 68 -11.71 4.63 -0.54
N LYS A 69 -12.87 5.19 -0.21
CA LYS A 69 -13.50 6.29 -0.94
C LYS A 69 -13.76 7.43 0.02
N PRO A 70 -12.96 8.51 -0.04
CA PRO A 70 -13.13 9.64 0.85
C PRO A 70 -14.50 10.29 0.68
N GLU A 71 -15.08 10.78 1.76
CA GLU A 71 -16.30 11.57 1.73
C GLU A 71 -16.08 12.95 1.10
N ALA A 72 -17.17 13.60 0.69
CA ALA A 72 -17.10 14.95 0.15
C ALA A 72 -16.53 15.93 1.19
N GLY A 73 -15.42 16.58 0.85
CA GLY A 73 -14.74 17.53 1.74
C GLY A 73 -13.73 16.89 2.70
N GLU A 74 -13.58 15.56 2.67
CA GLU A 74 -12.57 14.86 3.46
C GLU A 74 -11.15 15.22 2.99
N ARG A 75 -10.24 15.46 3.94
CA ARG A 75 -8.83 15.75 3.68
C ARG A 75 -7.99 14.51 3.98
N VAL A 76 -7.48 13.88 2.93
CA VAL A 76 -6.74 12.62 3.03
C VAL A 76 -5.24 12.86 3.06
N GLY A 77 -4.56 12.28 4.03
CA GLY A 77 -3.11 12.12 4.06
C GLY A 77 -2.72 10.66 3.83
N VAL A 78 -1.71 10.41 3.01
CA VAL A 78 -1.21 9.05 2.73
C VAL A 78 0.24 8.96 3.14
N VAL A 79 0.56 7.99 3.99
CA VAL A 79 1.94 7.67 4.36
C VAL A 79 2.46 6.58 3.42
N MET A 80 3.45 6.93 2.60
CA MET A 80 4.22 5.96 1.82
C MET A 80 5.40 5.50 2.68
N CYS A 81 5.29 4.32 3.29
CA CYS A 81 6.18 3.92 4.39
C CYS A 81 7.53 3.33 3.96
N GLY A 82 7.70 2.91 2.70
CA GLY A 82 8.89 2.18 2.28
C GLY A 82 9.20 2.33 0.80
N ALA A 83 10.50 2.39 0.48
CA ALA A 83 11.02 2.57 -0.86
C ALA A 83 12.21 1.65 -1.16
N ASN A 84 12.32 0.51 -0.47
CA ASN A 84 13.41 -0.44 -0.67
C ASN A 84 13.15 -1.31 -1.90
N VAL A 85 13.03 -0.68 -3.06
CA VAL A 85 12.65 -1.33 -4.31
C VAL A 85 13.87 -1.65 -5.17
N GLU A 86 13.93 -2.89 -5.66
CA GLU A 86 14.86 -3.23 -6.74
C GLU A 86 14.41 -2.59 -8.05
N LEU A 87 15.24 -1.69 -8.60
CA LEU A 87 14.88 -0.94 -9.80
C LEU A 87 14.62 -1.81 -11.03
N SER A 88 15.27 -2.98 -11.13
CA SER A 88 15.03 -3.95 -12.21
C SER A 88 13.62 -4.52 -12.16
N LYS A 89 13.07 -4.80 -10.97
CA LYS A 89 11.68 -5.26 -10.80
C LYS A 89 10.70 -4.14 -11.15
N LEU A 90 10.98 -2.92 -10.72
CA LEU A 90 10.15 -1.77 -11.09
C LEU A 90 10.16 -1.52 -12.60
N ASP A 91 11.32 -1.60 -13.25
CA ASP A 91 11.46 -1.50 -14.71
C ASP A 91 10.62 -2.56 -15.44
N GLN A 92 10.56 -3.79 -14.94
CA GLN A 92 9.71 -4.84 -15.50
C GLN A 92 8.21 -4.50 -15.40
N LEU A 93 7.76 -3.87 -14.32
CA LEU A 93 6.36 -3.43 -14.18
C LEU A 93 5.99 -2.25 -15.09
N LEU A 94 6.99 -1.46 -15.50
CA LEU A 94 6.79 -0.25 -16.30
C LEU A 94 6.76 -0.51 -17.80
N LYS A 95 7.29 -1.66 -18.24
CA LYS A 95 7.23 -2.17 -19.62
C LYS A 95 5.83 -2.65 -19.97
#